data_AF-A0A6V7IBQ2-F1
#
_entry.id   AF-A0A6V7IBQ2-F1
#
_cell.length_a   1.000
_cell.length_b   1.000
_cell.length_c   1.000
_cell.angle_alpha   90.00
_cell.angle_beta   90.00
_cell.angle_gamma   90.00
#
_symmetry.space_group_name_H-M   'P 1'
#
loop_
_entity.id
_entity.type
_entity.pdbx_description
1 polymer ?
#
loop_
_entity_poly.entity_id
_entity_poly.type
_entity_poly.pdbx_seq_one_letter_code
_entity_poly.pdbx_strand_id
1 'polypeptide(L)'
;WHELGIYDTPAIIDYILKETNHTKLIYIGFSQGCTQFFVMNSLKPEYNDKIITMKALAPAAFTAHMGGLLKPISSLVQLGR
;
A
#
# COMPACT_ATOMS: atom_id res chain seq x y z
N TRP A 1 -7.51 -4.66 -4.28
CA TRP A 1 -6.49 -3.95 -3.47
C TRP A 1 -6.55 -4.38 -2.01
N HIS A 2 -7.69 -4.88 -1.54
CA HIS A 2 -7.88 -5.34 -0.17
C HIS A 2 -6.94 -6.50 0.19
N GLU A 3 -6.92 -7.54 -0.64
CA GLU A 3 -6.11 -8.75 -0.46
C GLU A 3 -4.62 -8.43 -0.46
N LEU A 4 -4.19 -7.60 -1.42
CA LEU A 4 -2.79 -7.19 -1.54
C LEU A 4 -2.30 -6.39 -0.33
N GLY A 5 -3.18 -5.59 0.30
CA GLY A 5 -2.85 -4.84 1.50
C GLY A 5 -2.92 -5.67 2.78
N ILE A 6 -3.80 -6.67 2.86
CA ILE A 6 -4.03 -7.47 4.07
C ILE A 6 -3.15 -8.72 4.13
N TYR A 7 -2.85 -9.32 2.99
CA TYR A 7 -2.14 -10.61 2.90
C TYR A 7 -0.76 -10.42 2.29
N ASP A 8 -0.68 -9.97 1.03
CA ASP A 8 0.57 -9.94 0.27
C ASP A 8 1.59 -9.00 0.91
N THR A 9 1.22 -7.74 1.17
CA THR A 9 2.15 -6.73 1.69
C THR A 9 2.73 -7.12 3.06
N PRO A 10 1.92 -7.55 4.04
CA PRO A 10 2.42 -8.13 5.29
C PRO A 10 3.38 -9.30 5.11
N ALA A 11 3.03 -10.28 4.26
CA ALA A 11 3.85 -11.47 4.04
C ALA A 11 5.21 -11.13 3.41
N ILE A 12 5.22 -10.19 2.46
CA ILE A 12 6.45 -9.68 1.84
C ILE A 12 7.34 -8.99 2.86
N ILE A 13 6.78 -8.10 3.69
CA ILE A 13 7.53 -7.41 4.74
C ILE A 13 8.14 -8.43 5.71
N ASP A 14 7.36 -9.38 6.19
CA ASP A 14 7.83 -10.39 7.14
C ASP A 14 8.93 -11.26 6.56
N TYR A 15 8.78 -11.66 5.30
CA TYR A 15 9.80 -12.40 4.59
C TYR A 15 11.11 -11.60 4.49
N ILE A 16 11.06 -10.34 4.05
CA ILE A 16 12.25 -9.48 3.93
C ILE A 16 12.94 -9.31 5.28
N LEU A 17 12.19 -9.01 6.34
CA LEU A 17 12.75 -8.81 7.68
C LEU A 17 13.40 -10.09 8.21
N LYS A 18 12.76 -11.23 8.01
CA LYS A 18 13.30 -12.54 8.38
C LYS A 18 14.59 -12.86 7.61
N GLU A 19 14.60 -12.66 6.29
CA GLU A 19 15.72 -13.04 5.43
C GLU A 19 16.94 -12.12 5.63
N THR A 20 16.69 -10.82 5.84
CA THR A 20 17.76 -9.83 6.04
C THR A 20 18.19 -9.68 7.50
N ASN A 21 17.47 -10.31 8.42
CA ASN A 21 17.65 -10.17 9.88
C ASN A 21 17.53 -8.72 10.38
N HIS A 22 16.79 -7.87 9.66
CA HIS A 22 16.44 -6.52 10.08
C HIS A 22 15.08 -6.52 10.81
N THR A 23 14.89 -5.57 11.72
CA THR A 23 13.63 -5.43 12.46
C THR A 23 12.66 -4.45 11.83
N LYS A 24 13.14 -3.55 10.97
CA LYS A 24 12.34 -2.55 10.25
C LYS A 24 12.88 -2.31 8.84
N LEU A 25 12.03 -1.81 7.96
CA LEU A 25 12.41 -1.41 6.59
C LEU A 25 11.83 -0.04 6.18
N ILE A 26 12.34 0.52 5.09
CA ILE A 26 11.76 1.68 4.42
C ILE A 26 10.81 1.18 3.33
N TYR A 27 9.55 1.61 3.37
CA TYR A 27 8.60 1.31 2.30
C TYR A 27 8.60 2.46 1.30
N ILE A 28 8.78 2.16 0.01
CA ILE A 28 8.62 3.12 -1.08
C ILE A 28 7.48 2.62 -1.96
N GLY A 29 6.35 3.31 -1.92
CA GLY A 29 5.16 2.97 -2.71
C GLY A 29 5.01 3.92 -3.88
N PHE A 30 4.62 3.38 -5.05
CA PHE A 30 4.18 4.17 -6.19
C PHE A 30 2.73 3.82 -6.54
N SER A 31 1.89 4.83 -6.78
CA SER A 31 0.50 4.62 -7.22
C SER A 31 -0.26 3.64 -6.31
N GLN A 32 -0.67 2.49 -6.84
CA GLN A 32 -1.35 1.42 -6.10
C GLN A 32 -0.53 0.83 -4.94
N GLY A 33 0.81 0.86 -5.01
CA GLY A 33 1.65 0.44 -3.88
C GLY A 33 1.44 1.30 -2.64
N CYS A 34 1.10 2.59 -2.83
CA CYS A 34 0.68 3.44 -1.70
C CYS A 34 -0.65 2.97 -1.12
N THR A 35 -1.62 2.58 -1.97
CA THR A 35 -2.91 2.04 -1.53
C THR A 35 -2.72 0.80 -0.68
N GLN A 36 -1.88 -0.14 -1.12
CA GLN A 36 -1.57 -1.37 -0.37
C GLN A 36 -1.00 -1.04 1.01
N PHE A 37 -0.03 -0.11 1.08
CA PHE A 37 0.52 0.36 2.35
C PHE A 37 -0.57 0.96 3.26
N PHE A 38 -1.42 1.86 2.75
CA PHE A 38 -2.46 2.49 3.56
C PHE A 38 -3.50 1.49 4.07
N VAL A 39 -3.88 0.51 3.25
CA VAL A 39 -4.81 -0.56 3.63
C VAL A 39 -4.21 -1.43 4.71
N MET A 40 -2.97 -1.90 4.52
CA MET A 40 -2.24 -2.68 5.53
C MET A 40 -2.20 -1.91 6.84
N ASN A 41 -1.72 -0.67 6.81
CA ASN A 41 -1.44 0.07 8.03
C ASN A 41 -2.69 0.54 8.78
N SER A 42 -3.84 0.63 8.09
CA SER A 42 -5.13 0.95 8.70
C SER A 42 -5.79 -0.28 9.34
N LEU A 43 -5.60 -1.47 8.75
CA LEU A 43 -6.27 -2.71 9.20
C LEU A 43 -5.37 -3.61 10.05
N LYS A 44 -4.05 -3.42 9.97
CA LYS A 44 -3.00 -4.16 10.69
C LYS A 44 -1.99 -3.17 11.29
N PRO A 45 -2.42 -2.32 12.24
CA PRO A 45 -1.60 -1.24 12.79
C PRO A 45 -0.28 -1.72 13.43
N GLU A 46 -0.18 -3.00 13.81
CA GLU A 46 1.05 -3.62 14.30
C GLU A 46 2.20 -3.59 13.28
N TYR A 47 1.93 -3.40 11.99
CA TYR A 47 2.98 -3.23 10.98
C TYR A 47 3.65 -1.87 11.03
N ASN A 48 3.08 -0.86 11.71
CA ASN A 48 3.77 0.41 11.95
C ASN A 48 5.13 0.20 12.63
N ASP A 49 5.21 -0.77 13.54
CA ASP A 49 6.45 -1.05 14.27
C ASP A 49 7.57 -1.59 13.38
N LYS A 50 7.22 -2.12 12.21
CA LYS A 50 8.12 -2.70 11.20
C LYS A 50 8.57 -1.71 10.13
N ILE A 51 8.08 -0.46 10.16
CA ILE A 51 8.34 0.55 9.13
C ILE A 51 9.12 1.72 9.73
N ILE A 52 10.25 2.07 9.12
CA ILE A 52 11.05 3.26 9.50
C ILE A 52 10.40 4.52 8.96
N THR A 53 10.07 4.51 7.66
CA THR A 53 9.37 5.59 6.97
C THR A 53 8.69 5.03 5.72
N MET A 54 7.56 5.61 5.37
CA MET A 54 6.91 5.44 4.08
C MET A 54 7.24 6.62 3.16
N LYS A 55 7.65 6.34 1.91
CA LYS A 55 7.76 7.33 0.84
C LYS A 55 6.70 7.03 -0.22
N ALA A 56 5.71 7.92 -0.31
CA ALA A 56 4.55 7.74 -1.18
C ALA A 56 4.70 8.58 -2.46
N LEU A 57 4.87 7.91 -3.59
CA LEU A 57 5.03 8.51 -4.91
C LEU A 57 3.72 8.38 -5.69
N ALA A 58 3.15 9.51 -6.14
CA ALA A 58 1.83 9.56 -6.81
C ALA A 58 0.74 8.73 -6.06
N PRO A 59 0.46 9.02 -4.78
CA PRO A 59 -0.38 8.15 -3.94
C PRO A 59 -1.83 8.06 -4.42
N ALA A 60 -2.35 6.84 -4.50
CA ALA A 60 -3.75 6.56 -4.84
C ALA A 60 -4.57 6.12 -3.60
N ALA A 61 -4.91 7.05 -2.70
CA ALA A 61 -5.77 6.76 -1.55
C ALA A 61 -7.27 6.92 -1.88
N PHE A 62 -7.61 7.98 -2.62
CA PHE A 62 -8.96 8.25 -3.10
C PHE A 62 -8.89 8.69 -4.57
N THR A 63 -9.72 8.10 -5.43
CA THR A 63 -9.68 8.33 -6.88
C THR A 63 -10.87 9.14 -7.40
N ALA A 64 -11.76 9.61 -6.52
CA ALA A 64 -13.04 10.23 -6.89
C ALA A 64 -12.92 11.49 -7.77
N HIS A 65 -11.76 12.17 -7.73
CA HIS A 65 -11.51 13.40 -8.49
C HIS A 65 -10.41 13.23 -9.55
N MET A 66 -10.06 11.99 -9.92
CA MET A 66 -9.13 11.74 -11.03
C MET A 66 -9.75 12.22 -12.35
N GLY A 67 -9.14 13.26 -12.92
CA GLY A 67 -9.55 13.85 -14.21
C GLY A 67 -8.68 13.42 -15.39
N GLY A 68 -8.93 14.05 -16.54
CA GLY A 68 -8.15 13.85 -17.76
C GLY A 68 -8.17 12.41 -18.27
N LEU A 69 -7.05 11.95 -18.81
CA LEU A 69 -6.90 10.62 -19.41
C LEU A 69 -7.12 9.47 -18.41
N LEU A 70 -7.04 9.75 -17.10
CA LEU A 70 -7.20 8.75 -16.04
C LEU A 70 -8.64 8.66 -15.51
N LYS A 71 -9.56 9.50 -15.99
CA LYS A 71 -10.98 9.48 -15.59
C LYS A 71 -11.63 8.10 -15.77
N PRO A 72 -11.40 7.35 -16.87
CA PRO A 72 -11.95 5.99 -17.01
C PRO A 72 -11.41 4.99 -15.97
N ILE A 73 -10.21 5.21 -15.43
CA ILE A 73 -9.63 4.32 -14.42
C ILE A 73 -10.29 4.58 -13.05
N SER A 74 -10.73 5.82 -12.79
CA SER A 74 -11.40 6.17 -11.53
C SER A 74 -12.67 5.35 -11.30
N SER A 75 -13.46 5.09 -12.35
CA SER A 75 -14.69 4.29 -12.26
C SER A 75 -14.41 2.80 -12.04
N LEU A 76 -13.35 2.25 -12.64
CA LEU A 76 -12.96 0.85 -12.44
C LEU A 76 -12.49 0.58 -11.00
N VAL A 77 -11.75 1.51 -10.41
CA VAL A 77 -11.29 1.40 -9.02
C VAL A 77 -12.45 1.49 -8.02
N GLN A 78 -13.52 2.22 -8.36
CA GLN A 78 -14.72 2.31 -7.53
C GLN A 78 -15.68 1.12 -7.71
N LEU A 79 -15.68 0.47 -8.88
CA LEU A 79 -16.56 -0.67 -9.18
C LEU A 79 -16.21 -1.93 -8.36
N GLY A 80 -14.97 -2.04 -7.88
CA GLY A 80 -14.51 -3.12 -7.00
C GLY A 80 -14.69 -2.83 -5.50
N ARG A 81 -15.54 -1.87 -5.14
CA ARG A 81 -16.00 -1.63 -3.76
C ARG A 81 -17.22 -2.47 -3.42
#